data_AF-A0A966UNS7-F1
#
_entry.id   AF-A0A966UNS7-F1
#
_cell.length_a   1.000
_cell.length_b   1.000
_cell.length_c   1.000
_cell.angle_alpha   90.00
_cell.angle_beta   90.00
_cell.angle_gamma   90.00
#
_symmetry.space_group_name_H-M   'P 1'
#
loop_
_entity.id
_entity.type
_entity.pdbx_description
1 polymer ?
#
loop_
_entity_poly.entity_id
_entity_poly.type
_entity_poly.pdbx_seq_one_letter_code
_entity_poly.pdbx_strand_id
1 'polypeptide(L)'
;MFGSIASLILPALVPAFSDGVRGIIAKFTGGAGGQPQNVEERVKLMEAEAAKLQALAALDGVNGEPSKWIVDLRASFRYIIISAIMIFTAIVVFNPEIVGASVVAVFLDMTGACMSFVIGERMYLTLKK
;
A
#
# COMPACT_ATOMS: atom_id res chain seq x y z
N MET A 1 3.19 -10.14 -46.08
CA MET A 1 3.21 -10.29 -44.60
C MET A 1 3.23 -8.94 -43.86
N PHE A 2 2.44 -7.94 -44.26
CA PHE A 2 2.34 -6.64 -43.55
C PHE A 2 1.00 -6.41 -42.85
N GLY A 3 -0.04 -7.21 -43.17
CA GLY A 3 -1.37 -7.03 -42.58
C GLY A 3 -1.53 -7.56 -41.15
N SER A 4 -0.72 -8.54 -40.73
CA SER A 4 -0.92 -9.26 -39.46
C SER A 4 -0.39 -8.51 -38.22
N ILE A 5 0.61 -7.64 -38.39
CA ILE A 5 1.17 -6.84 -37.29
C ILE A 5 0.32 -5.58 -37.08
N ALA A 6 -0.13 -4.94 -38.16
CA ALA A 6 -1.02 -3.78 -38.10
C ALA A 6 -2.37 -4.12 -37.44
N SER A 7 -2.94 -5.29 -37.72
CA SER A 7 -4.21 -5.74 -37.13
C SER A 7 -4.12 -6.13 -35.65
N LEU A 8 -2.92 -6.39 -35.12
CA LEU A 8 -2.69 -6.70 -33.70
C LEU A 8 -2.35 -5.42 -32.90
N ILE A 9 -1.59 -4.51 -33.50
CA ILE A 9 -1.17 -3.26 -32.85
C ILE A 9 -2.28 -2.22 -32.82
N LEU A 10 -3.06 -2.09 -33.90
CA LEU A 10 -4.12 -1.07 -33.98
C LEU A 10 -5.18 -1.22 -32.87
N PRO A 11 -5.75 -2.40 -32.59
CA PRO A 11 -6.71 -2.56 -31.50
C PRO A 11 -6.09 -2.38 -30.11
N ALA A 12 -4.81 -2.75 -29.94
CA ALA A 12 -4.09 -2.58 -28.68
C ALA A 12 -3.73 -1.11 -28.38
N LEU A 13 -3.61 -0.27 -29.41
CA LEU A 13 -3.38 1.17 -29.26
C LEU A 13 -4.66 1.96 -28.97
N VAL A 14 -5.85 1.44 -29.31
CA VAL A 14 -7.12 2.16 -29.08
C VAL A 14 -7.35 2.48 -27.60
N PRO A 15 -7.19 1.55 -26.64
CA PRO A 15 -7.29 1.86 -25.22
C PRO A 15 -6.29 2.94 -24.78
N ALA A 16 -5.02 2.79 -25.16
CA ALA A 16 -3.95 3.74 -24.82
C ALA A 16 -4.18 5.15 -25.39
N PHE A 17 -4.67 5.25 -26.63
CA PHE A 17 -5.04 6.53 -27.23
C PHE A 17 -6.30 7.11 -26.60
N SER A 18 -7.30 6.29 -26.28
CA SER A 18 -8.52 6.75 -25.62
C SER A 18 -8.23 7.29 -24.22
N ASP A 19 -7.32 6.66 -23.48
CA ASP A 19 -6.86 7.11 -22.18
C ASP A 19 -6.01 8.38 -22.29
N GLY A 20 -5.17 8.49 -23.33
CA GLY A 20 -4.40 9.70 -23.62
C GLY A 20 -5.28 10.91 -23.98
N VAL A 21 -6.28 10.71 -24.85
CA VAL A 21 -7.26 11.75 -25.21
C VAL A 21 -8.10 12.14 -24.00
N ARG A 22 -8.54 11.18 -23.19
CA ARG A 22 -9.27 11.46 -21.95
C ARG A 22 -8.43 12.25 -20.95
N GLY A 23 -7.14 11.93 -20.84
CA GLY A 23 -6.19 12.67 -20.00
C GLY A 23 -5.92 14.09 -20.49
N ILE A 24 -5.82 14.31 -21.80
CA ILE A 24 -5.63 15.65 -22.38
C ILE A 24 -6.90 16.48 -22.26
N ILE A 25 -8.07 15.88 -22.52
CA ILE A 25 -9.36 16.55 -22.34
C ILE A 25 -9.56 16.89 -20.86
N ALA A 26 -9.31 15.98 -19.92
CA ALA A 26 -9.39 16.24 -18.48
C ALA A 26 -8.44 17.35 -18.01
N LYS A 27 -7.26 17.49 -18.63
CA LYS A 27 -6.30 18.56 -18.34
C LYS A 27 -6.80 19.93 -18.82
N PHE A 28 -7.59 19.99 -19.88
CA PHE A 28 -8.10 21.24 -20.47
C PHE A 28 -9.52 21.61 -20.03
N THR A 29 -10.39 20.65 -19.74
CA THR A 29 -11.78 20.90 -19.30
C THR A 29 -11.92 21.05 -17.79
N GLY A 30 -10.83 20.85 -17.03
CA GLY A 30 -10.84 20.90 -15.57
C GLY A 30 -11.77 19.89 -14.90
N GLY A 31 -12.27 18.92 -15.66
CA GLY A 31 -13.36 18.06 -15.25
C GLY A 31 -13.21 16.68 -15.86
N ALA A 32 -12.43 15.84 -15.17
CA ALA A 32 -12.63 14.38 -15.03
C ALA A 32 -11.31 13.75 -14.55
N GLY A 33 -10.98 13.91 -13.27
CA GLY A 33 -9.85 13.19 -12.66
C GLY A 33 -9.17 13.94 -11.54
N GLY A 34 -9.83 14.02 -10.38
CA GLY A 34 -9.22 13.82 -9.05
C GLY A 34 -8.03 14.65 -8.59
N GLN A 35 -7.55 15.65 -9.35
CA GLN A 35 -6.44 16.50 -8.93
C GLN A 35 -6.91 17.94 -8.80
N PRO A 36 -6.84 18.53 -7.59
CA PRO A 36 -7.28 19.90 -7.37
C PRO A 36 -6.51 20.88 -8.27
N GLN A 37 -7.26 21.69 -9.04
CA GLN A 37 -6.75 22.64 -10.02
C GLN A 37 -6.23 23.92 -9.34
N ASN A 38 -6.64 24.20 -8.11
CA ASN A 38 -6.25 25.38 -7.36
C ASN A 38 -5.51 25.00 -6.06
N VAL A 39 -4.53 25.80 -5.66
CA VAL A 39 -3.74 25.59 -4.42
C VAL A 39 -4.69 25.52 -3.21
N GLU A 40 -5.75 26.32 -3.22
CA GLU A 40 -6.75 26.35 -2.15
C GLU A 40 -7.54 25.04 -2.03
N GLU A 41 -7.93 24.42 -3.14
CA GLU A 41 -8.60 23.11 -3.13
C GLU A 41 -7.65 22.00 -2.67
N ARG A 42 -6.35 22.10 -3.02
CA ARG A 42 -5.32 21.17 -2.50
C ARG A 42 -5.23 21.26 -0.99
N VAL A 43 -5.20 22.49 -0.46
CA VAL A 43 -5.10 22.75 0.98
C VAL A 43 -6.34 22.23 1.70
N LYS A 44 -7.55 22.52 1.20
CA LYS A 44 -8.80 22.01 1.79
C LYS A 44 -8.88 20.48 1.78
N LEU A 45 -8.38 19.82 0.73
CA LEU A 45 -8.29 18.36 0.68
C LEU A 45 -7.28 17.82 1.70
N MET A 46 -6.10 18.44 1.82
CA MET A 46 -5.10 18.04 2.82
C MET A 46 -5.61 18.26 4.25
N GLU A 47 -6.33 19.35 4.51
CA GLU A 47 -6.97 19.61 5.81
C GLU A 47 -8.05 18.58 6.12
N ALA A 48 -8.87 18.21 5.14
CA ALA A 48 -9.88 17.16 5.30
C ALA A 48 -9.24 15.78 5.57
N GLU A 49 -8.15 15.45 4.87
CA GLU A 49 -7.37 14.23 5.12
C GLU A 49 -6.73 14.23 6.51
N ALA A 50 -6.14 15.36 6.92
CA ALA A 50 -5.57 15.53 8.26
C ALA A 50 -6.64 15.40 9.36
N ALA A 51 -7.80 16.03 9.19
CA ALA A 51 -8.92 15.92 10.12
C ALA A 51 -9.45 14.49 10.23
N LYS A 52 -9.57 13.78 9.09
CA LYS A 52 -9.94 12.35 9.08
C LYS A 52 -8.91 11.50 9.83
N LEU A 53 -7.62 11.74 9.60
CA LEU A 53 -6.55 11.00 10.26
C LEU A 53 -6.51 11.28 11.77
N GLN A 54 -6.75 12.53 12.17
CA GLN A 54 -6.85 12.94 13.56
C GLN A 54 -8.07 12.33 14.26
N ALA A 55 -9.22 12.27 13.59
CA ALA A 55 -10.41 11.58 14.10
C ALA A 55 -10.17 10.07 14.26
N LEU A 56 -9.48 9.44 13.32
CA LEU A 56 -9.10 8.03 13.41
C LEU A 56 -8.14 7.79 14.59
N ALA A 57 -7.14 8.66 14.75
CA ALA A 57 -6.19 8.59 15.86
C ALA A 57 -6.87 8.82 17.22
N ALA A 58 -7.89 9.68 17.28
CA ALA A 58 -8.70 9.89 18.48
C ALA A 58 -9.52 8.65 18.85
N LEU A 59 -9.99 7.87 17.87
CA LEU A 59 -10.64 6.57 18.11
C LEU A 59 -9.66 5.53 18.67
N ASP A 60 -8.38 5.60 18.30
CA ASP A 60 -7.32 4.76 18.87
C ASP A 60 -6.85 5.22 20.26
N GLY A 61 -7.21 6.43 20.69
CA GLY A 61 -6.87 6.97 22.00
C GLY A 61 -7.54 6.21 23.15
N VAL A 62 -6.77 5.89 24.20
CA VAL A 62 -7.33 5.29 25.42
C VAL A 62 -7.86 6.41 26.31
N ASN A 63 -9.18 6.45 26.54
CA ASN A 63 -9.78 7.39 27.49
C ASN A 63 -9.46 6.94 28.94
N GLY A 64 -8.68 7.72 29.69
CA GLY A 64 -8.26 7.46 31.07
C GLY A 64 -6.73 7.35 31.26
N GLU A 65 -6.26 7.03 32.46
CA GLU A 65 -4.87 6.58 32.72
C GLU A 65 -4.83 5.03 32.66
N PRO A 66 -4.58 4.42 31.49
CA PRO A 66 -4.39 2.98 31.41
C PRO A 66 -3.15 2.54 32.20
N SER A 67 -3.23 1.36 32.79
CA SER A 67 -2.09 0.76 33.48
C SER A 67 -0.90 0.60 32.51
N LYS A 68 0.30 0.94 32.98
CA LYS A 68 1.55 0.99 32.20
C LYS A 68 1.82 -0.24 31.32
N TRP A 69 1.53 -1.45 31.83
CA TRP A 69 1.76 -2.69 31.06
C TRP A 69 0.90 -2.80 29.78
N ILE A 70 -0.30 -2.22 29.77
CA ILE A 70 -1.18 -2.21 28.58
C ILE A 70 -0.60 -1.25 27.54
N VAL A 71 -0.09 -0.10 27.98
CA VAL A 71 0.56 0.87 27.11
C VAL A 71 1.82 0.26 26.50
N ASP A 72 2.65 -0.39 27.32
CA ASP A 72 3.88 -1.05 26.87
C ASP A 72 3.56 -2.21 25.91
N LEU A 73 2.52 -3.00 26.16
CA LEU A 73 2.07 -4.06 25.26
C LEU A 73 1.53 -3.51 23.94
N ARG A 74 0.71 -2.45 23.97
CA ARG A 74 0.18 -1.79 22.76
C ARG A 74 1.29 -1.11 21.95
N ALA A 75 2.33 -0.60 22.59
CA ALA A 75 3.47 -0.04 21.89
C ALA A 75 4.35 -1.13 21.25
N SER A 76 4.44 -2.30 21.88
CA SER A 76 5.36 -3.37 21.48
C SER A 76 4.74 -4.49 20.64
N PHE A 77 3.42 -4.70 20.63
CA PHE A 77 2.79 -5.88 20.02
C PHE A 77 3.23 -6.12 18.58
N ARG A 78 3.32 -5.05 17.78
CA ARG A 78 3.65 -5.15 16.36
C ARG A 78 5.08 -5.63 16.16
N TYR A 79 6.01 -5.10 16.96
CA TYR A 79 7.40 -5.52 16.94
C TYR A 79 7.57 -6.96 17.44
N ILE A 80 6.84 -7.34 18.49
CA ILE A 80 6.86 -8.71 19.04
C ILE A 80 6.37 -9.72 17.99
N ILE A 81 5.22 -9.47 17.38
CA ILE A 81 4.62 -10.39 16.39
C ILE A 81 5.52 -10.52 15.16
N ILE A 82 6.07 -9.41 14.65
CA ILE A 82 6.93 -9.46 13.47
C ILE A 82 8.24 -10.18 13.77
N SER A 83 8.83 -9.93 14.94
CA SER A 83 10.03 -10.66 15.36
C SER A 83 9.75 -12.15 15.48
N ALA A 84 8.60 -12.54 16.03
CA ALA A 84 8.19 -13.93 16.11
C ALA A 84 8.04 -14.56 14.72
N ILE A 85 7.32 -13.91 13.80
CA ILE A 85 7.14 -14.40 12.43
C ILE A 85 8.50 -14.58 11.73
N MET A 86 9.41 -13.61 11.86
CA MET A 86 10.76 -13.72 11.26
C MET A 86 11.57 -14.90 11.80
N ILE A 87 11.54 -15.11 13.12
CA ILE A 87 12.24 -16.23 13.76
C ILE A 87 11.63 -17.57 13.34
N PHE A 88 10.31 -17.70 13.37
CA PHE A 88 9.63 -18.93 12.96
C PHE A 88 9.83 -19.23 11.47
N THR A 89 9.75 -18.23 10.60
CA THR A 89 10.06 -18.40 9.17
C THR A 89 11.47 -18.91 8.97
N ALA A 90 12.47 -18.37 9.69
CA ALA A 90 13.83 -18.87 9.60
C ALA A 90 13.91 -20.37 9.97
N ILE A 91 13.28 -20.77 11.09
CA ILE A 91 13.25 -22.17 11.52
C ILE A 91 12.60 -23.07 10.47
N VAL A 92 11.46 -22.65 9.91
CA VAL A 92 10.69 -23.41 8.92
C VAL A 92 11.45 -23.54 7.60
N VAL A 93 12.08 -22.47 7.11
CA VAL A 93 12.84 -22.46 5.86
C VAL A 93 14.07 -23.36 5.91
N PHE A 94 14.75 -23.44 7.07
CA PHE A 94 15.92 -24.32 7.24
C PHE A 94 15.55 -25.79 7.52
N ASN A 95 14.27 -26.11 7.75
CA ASN A 95 13.80 -27.47 8.03
C ASN A 95 12.61 -27.88 7.10
N PRO A 96 12.75 -27.77 5.77
CA PRO A 96 11.62 -27.95 4.85
C PRO A 96 11.09 -29.39 4.80
N GLU A 97 11.93 -30.39 5.12
CA GLU A 97 11.57 -31.81 5.08
C GLU A 97 10.59 -32.23 6.19
N ILE A 98 10.59 -31.50 7.32
CA ILE A 98 9.75 -31.81 8.49
C ILE A 98 8.36 -31.17 8.36
N VAL A 99 8.30 -30.00 7.74
CA VAL A 99 7.13 -29.10 7.79
C VAL A 99 6.34 -29.09 6.48
N GLY A 100 6.98 -29.50 5.37
CA GLY A 100 6.36 -29.56 4.04
C GLY A 100 6.39 -28.23 3.29
N ALA A 101 6.52 -28.30 1.97
CA ALA A 101 6.75 -27.13 1.11
C ALA A 101 5.61 -26.10 1.15
N SER A 102 4.36 -26.52 1.38
CA SER A 102 3.21 -25.62 1.48
C SER A 102 3.30 -24.70 2.70
N VAL A 103 3.81 -25.20 3.82
CA VAL A 103 3.94 -24.41 5.05
C VAL A 103 5.08 -23.40 4.91
N VAL A 104 6.19 -23.80 4.29
CA VAL A 104 7.31 -22.89 3.98
C VAL A 104 6.84 -21.69 3.14
N ALA A 105 6.01 -21.92 2.11
CA ALA A 105 5.47 -20.86 1.28
C ALA A 105 4.61 -19.86 2.09
N VAL A 106 3.74 -20.35 2.97
CA VAL A 106 2.91 -19.49 3.84
C VAL A 106 3.76 -18.60 4.75
N PHE A 107 4.81 -19.15 5.38
CA PHE A 107 5.70 -18.37 6.25
C PHE A 107 6.52 -17.33 5.48
N LEU A 108 6.90 -17.62 4.23
CA LEU A 108 7.54 -16.65 3.34
C LEU A 108 6.58 -15.53 2.94
N ASP A 109 5.33 -15.83 2.61
CA ASP A 109 4.31 -14.82 2.30
C ASP A 109 4.00 -13.93 3.51
N MET A 110 3.88 -14.53 4.71
CA MET A 110 3.70 -13.78 5.96
C MET A 110 4.88 -12.85 6.25
N THR A 111 6.10 -13.31 6.00
CA THR A 111 7.31 -12.49 6.10
C THR A 111 7.30 -11.35 5.10
N GLY A 112 6.93 -11.62 3.85
CA GLY A 112 6.77 -10.60 2.80
C GLY A 112 5.76 -9.51 3.19
N ALA A 113 4.62 -9.90 3.77
CA ALA A 113 3.63 -8.95 4.28
C ALA A 113 4.18 -8.07 5.42
N CYS A 114 5.04 -8.62 6.28
CA CYS A 114 5.70 -7.86 7.36
C CYS A 114 6.67 -6.79 6.84
N MET A 115 7.25 -6.97 5.64
CA MET A 115 8.16 -5.97 5.05
C MET A 115 7.49 -4.62 4.79
N SER A 116 6.18 -4.62 4.50
CA SER A 116 5.38 -3.40 4.36
C SER A 116 5.39 -2.54 5.62
N PHE A 117 5.55 -3.14 6.80
CA PHE A 117 5.70 -2.41 8.05
C PHE A 117 7.14 -1.93 8.27
N VAL A 118 8.12 -2.82 8.09
CA VAL A 118 9.52 -2.55 8.41
C VAL A 118 10.08 -1.43 7.52
N ILE A 119 9.73 -1.46 6.24
CA ILE A 119 10.16 -0.44 5.26
C ILE A 119 9.14 0.72 5.20
N GLY A 120 7.87 0.44 5.51
CA GLY A 120 6.83 1.45 5.63
C GLY A 120 6.47 2.15 4.31
N GLU A 121 5.94 3.37 4.44
CA GLU A 121 5.54 4.26 3.35
C GLU A 121 6.71 4.64 2.41
N ARG A 122 7.96 4.49 2.86
CA ARG A 122 9.16 4.69 2.04
C ARG A 122 9.25 3.72 0.86
N MET A 123 8.66 2.53 0.99
CA MET A 123 8.55 1.59 -0.13
C MET A 123 7.68 2.19 -1.26
N TYR A 124 6.58 2.86 -0.90
CA TYR A 124 5.64 3.44 -1.86
C TYR A 124 6.10 4.78 -2.44
N LEU A 125 6.86 5.58 -1.68
CA LEU A 125 7.45 6.83 -2.18
C LEU A 125 8.41 6.60 -3.35
N THR A 126 9.03 5.42 -3.45
CA THR A 126 9.93 5.06 -4.55
C THR A 126 9.17 4.54 -5.79
N LEU A 127 7.94 4.07 -5.62
CA LEU A 127 7.07 3.61 -6.72
C LEU A 127 6.32 4.76 -7.41
N LYS A 128 6.26 5.93 -6.78
CA LYS A 128 5.70 7.16 -7.37
C LYS A 128 6.80 7.95 -8.08
N LYS A 129 7.29 7.43 -9.20
CA LYS A 129 7.99 8.21 -10.23
C LYS A 129 7.25 8.09 -11.55
#